data_AF-A0A6A0GXR3-F1
#
_entry.id   AF-A0A6A0GXR3-F1
#
_cell.length_a   1.000
_cell.length_b   1.000
_cell.length_c   1.000
_cell.angle_alpha   90.00
_cell.angle_beta   90.00
_cell.angle_gamma   90.00
#
_symmetry.space_group_name_H-M   'P 1'
#
loop_
_entity.id
_entity.type
_entity.pdbx_description
1 polymer ?
#
loop_
_entity_poly.entity_id
_entity_poly.type
_entity_poly.pdbx_seq_one_letter_code
_entity_poly.pdbx_strand_id
1 'polypeptide(L)'
;MDSFSQFKFVRKTTDAESPAVDLLRIGRQLTHACANIGFVYITGHGIPESLIEKAFSSTGKFFELSLAVKEKYDRLGGLSCRRPAKAGRRLQETRVAREFRCIEFCFNRYPDEEIPDFGASVVHVMTALDELSDKHILALQSGLGVENNFLVKAHSRKREPTSNHTLMRILYYPPVPSHRPEGTMGCGAHTDYGTITLLLQDGLGGLEVKTRSGAWVPVPPLEGAVL
;
A
#
# COMPACT_ATOMS: atom_id res chain seq x y z
N MET A 1 13.48 -22.04 5.65
CA MET A 1 12.48 -21.71 6.68
C MET A 1 11.29 -21.11 5.96
N ASP A 2 10.07 -21.49 6.33
CA ASP A 2 8.85 -20.90 5.78
C ASP A 2 8.83 -19.39 6.09
N SER A 3 8.89 -18.55 5.07
CA SER A 3 8.91 -17.09 5.20
C SER A 3 7.68 -16.56 5.93
N PHE A 4 6.52 -17.23 5.83
CA PHE A 4 5.30 -16.81 6.50
C PHE A 4 5.38 -16.90 8.03
N SER A 5 6.21 -17.81 8.56
CA SER A 5 6.36 -18.01 10.01
C SER A 5 6.86 -16.78 10.77
N GLN A 6 7.47 -15.81 10.05
CA GLN A 6 7.95 -14.57 10.63
C GLN A 6 6.85 -13.53 10.82
N PHE A 7 5.74 -13.65 10.08
CA PHE A 7 4.70 -12.62 10.03
C PHE A 7 3.50 -12.98 10.90
N LYS A 8 2.82 -11.95 11.41
CA LYS A 8 1.54 -12.11 12.09
C LYS A 8 0.40 -12.01 11.09
N PHE A 9 -0.60 -12.85 11.30
CA PHE A 9 -1.85 -12.83 10.56
C PHE A 9 -2.94 -12.22 11.44
N VAL A 10 -3.56 -11.18 10.92
CA VAL A 10 -4.69 -10.48 11.52
C VAL A 10 -5.92 -10.81 10.71
N ARG A 11 -6.94 -11.33 11.38
CA ARG A 11 -8.22 -11.73 10.75
C ARG A 11 -9.33 -11.47 11.73
N LYS A 12 -10.50 -11.04 11.26
CA LYS A 12 -11.74 -11.05 12.04
C LYS A 12 -12.18 -12.50 12.29
N THR A 13 -12.40 -12.90 13.54
CA THR A 13 -12.94 -14.24 13.83
C THR A 13 -14.47 -14.21 13.85
N THR A 14 -15.08 -15.30 13.41
CA THR A 14 -16.53 -15.54 13.56
C THR A 14 -16.90 -15.96 14.98
N ASP A 15 -15.92 -16.40 15.78
CA ASP A 15 -16.13 -17.08 17.05
C ASP A 15 -15.87 -16.15 18.26
N ALA A 16 -15.68 -14.85 18.02
CA ALA A 16 -15.50 -13.90 19.12
C ALA A 16 -16.81 -13.74 19.90
N GLU A 17 -16.70 -13.82 21.22
CA GLU A 17 -17.82 -13.65 22.16
C GLU A 17 -18.52 -12.29 22.02
N SER A 18 -17.81 -11.25 21.55
CA SER A 18 -18.40 -9.95 21.20
C SER A 18 -17.52 -9.13 20.24
N PRO A 19 -18.08 -8.10 19.56
CA PRO A 19 -17.29 -7.17 18.75
C PRO A 19 -16.17 -6.45 19.50
N ALA A 20 -16.36 -6.15 20.79
CA ALA A 20 -15.35 -5.48 21.62
C ALA A 20 -14.17 -6.40 21.95
N VAL A 21 -14.45 -7.67 22.23
CA VAL A 21 -13.43 -8.71 22.45
C VAL A 21 -12.60 -8.91 21.18
N ASP A 22 -13.27 -8.96 20.03
CA ASP A 22 -12.58 -9.11 18.74
C ASP A 22 -11.71 -7.89 18.41
N LEU A 23 -12.22 -6.68 18.64
CA LEU A 23 -11.49 -5.43 18.44
C LEU A 23 -10.21 -5.39 19.30
N LEU A 24 -10.30 -5.74 20.58
CA LEU A 24 -9.15 -5.78 21.49
C LEU A 24 -8.14 -6.86 21.06
N ARG A 25 -8.61 -8.02 20.62
CA ARG A 25 -7.75 -9.10 20.11
C ARG A 25 -6.98 -8.66 18.87
N ILE A 26 -7.67 -8.08 17.88
CA ILE A 26 -7.04 -7.50 16.68
C ILE A 26 -6.04 -6.41 17.10
N GLY A 27 -6.44 -5.54 18.03
CA GLY A 27 -5.58 -4.51 18.59
C GLY A 27 -4.28 -5.05 19.16
N ARG A 28 -4.35 -6.09 19.99
CA ARG A 28 -3.17 -6.76 20.56
C ARG A 28 -2.27 -7.40 19.50
N GLN A 29 -2.84 -7.95 18.43
CA GLN A 29 -2.06 -8.50 17.32
C GLN A 29 -1.32 -7.40 16.56
N LEU A 30 -2.00 -6.29 16.28
CA LEU A 30 -1.41 -5.13 15.61
C LEU A 30 -0.32 -4.48 16.48
N THR A 31 -0.57 -4.25 17.77
CA THR A 31 0.46 -3.65 18.66
C THR A 31 1.67 -4.56 18.82
N HIS A 32 1.47 -5.87 18.92
CA HIS A 32 2.58 -6.83 18.92
C HIS A 32 3.37 -6.76 17.61
N ALA A 33 2.72 -6.71 16.45
CA ALA A 33 3.41 -6.61 15.18
C ALA A 33 4.20 -5.29 15.06
N CYS A 34 3.59 -4.15 15.42
CA CYS A 34 4.24 -2.84 15.45
C CYS A 34 5.46 -2.79 16.38
N ALA A 35 5.42 -3.50 17.51
CA ALA A 35 6.55 -3.57 18.45
C ALA A 35 7.70 -4.49 17.97
N ASN A 36 7.48 -5.27 16.91
CA ASN A 36 8.42 -6.25 16.39
C ASN A 36 8.86 -5.94 14.95
N ILE A 37 8.23 -6.56 13.95
CA ILE A 37 8.63 -6.43 12.54
C ILE A 37 8.02 -5.17 11.90
N GLY A 38 6.86 -4.72 12.38
CA GLY A 38 6.12 -3.61 11.79
C GLY A 38 5.28 -4.00 10.57
N PHE A 39 5.14 -5.29 10.26
CA PHE A 39 4.36 -5.83 9.14
C PHE A 39 3.41 -6.94 9.59
N VAL A 40 2.24 -7.02 8.96
CA VAL A 40 1.22 -8.05 9.18
C VAL A 40 0.58 -8.46 7.86
N TYR A 41 0.00 -9.65 7.81
CA TYR A 41 -0.99 -10.01 6.78
C TYR A 41 -2.39 -9.84 7.38
N ILE A 42 -3.24 -9.06 6.72
CA ILE A 42 -4.64 -8.89 7.07
C ILE A 42 -5.45 -9.75 6.09
N THR A 43 -6.16 -10.75 6.61
CA THR A 43 -7.02 -11.64 5.82
C THR A 43 -8.46 -11.58 6.31
N GLY A 44 -9.42 -11.86 5.42
CA GLY A 44 -10.84 -11.72 5.76
C GLY A 44 -11.22 -10.28 6.11
N HIS A 45 -10.56 -9.30 5.47
CA HIS A 45 -10.79 -7.86 5.67
C HIS A 45 -12.16 -7.39 5.15
N GLY A 46 -12.82 -8.18 4.30
CA GLY A 46 -14.16 -7.90 3.79
C GLY A 46 -14.20 -6.95 2.60
N ILE A 47 -13.04 -6.62 2.01
CA ILE A 47 -12.99 -5.90 0.73
C ILE A 47 -13.29 -6.93 -0.37
N PRO A 48 -14.29 -6.71 -1.24
CA PRO A 48 -14.59 -7.64 -2.32
C PRO A 48 -13.39 -7.84 -3.25
N GLU A 49 -13.10 -9.10 -3.59
CA GLU A 49 -11.98 -9.44 -4.47
C GLU A 49 -12.16 -8.84 -5.87
N SER A 50 -13.37 -8.87 -6.40
CA SER A 50 -13.72 -8.25 -7.69
C SER A 50 -13.38 -6.76 -7.78
N LEU A 51 -13.38 -6.07 -6.64
CA LEU A 51 -13.04 -4.65 -6.55
C LEU A 51 -11.52 -4.45 -6.65
N ILE A 52 -10.74 -5.30 -5.98
CA ILE A 52 -9.28 -5.33 -6.06
C ILE A 52 -8.85 -5.72 -7.48
N GLU A 53 -9.44 -6.77 -8.05
CA GLU A 53 -9.19 -7.23 -9.42
C GLU A 53 -9.50 -6.14 -10.46
N LYS A 54 -10.63 -5.43 -10.33
CA LYS A 54 -10.97 -4.32 -11.24
C LYS A 54 -9.92 -3.21 -11.16
N ALA A 55 -9.44 -2.86 -9.97
CA ALA A 55 -8.39 -1.85 -9.81
C ALA A 55 -7.05 -2.31 -10.42
N PHE A 56 -6.61 -3.55 -10.18
CA PHE A 56 -5.40 -4.12 -10.81
C PHE A 56 -5.54 -4.19 -12.33
N SER A 57 -6.70 -4.59 -12.86
CA SER A 57 -6.96 -4.64 -14.30
C SER A 57 -6.89 -3.25 -14.94
N SER A 58 -7.56 -2.25 -14.36
CA SER A 58 -7.54 -0.87 -14.87
C SER A 58 -6.13 -0.28 -14.83
N THR A 59 -5.41 -0.46 -13.72
CA THR A 59 -4.03 0.05 -13.57
C THR A 59 -3.04 -0.68 -14.47
N GLY A 60 -3.17 -2.00 -14.64
CA GLY A 60 -2.40 -2.77 -15.61
C GLY A 60 -2.55 -2.25 -17.03
N LYS A 61 -3.80 -2.08 -17.50
CA LYS A 61 -4.10 -1.48 -18.82
C LYS A 61 -3.46 -0.11 -18.99
N PHE A 62 -3.47 0.72 -17.95
CA PHE A 62 -2.83 2.03 -18.00
C PHE A 62 -1.32 1.93 -18.24
N PHE A 63 -0.63 1.00 -17.57
CA PHE A 63 0.82 0.84 -17.75
C PHE A 63 1.20 0.26 -19.11
N GLU A 64 0.29 -0.44 -19.78
CA GLU A 64 0.44 -0.92 -21.16
C GLU A 64 0.28 0.19 -22.21
N LEU A 65 -0.35 1.33 -21.88
CA LEU A 65 -0.50 2.45 -22.81
C LEU A 65 0.86 3.02 -23.24
N SER A 66 0.87 3.69 -24.39
CA SER A 66 2.08 4.35 -24.91
C SER A 66 2.59 5.42 -23.93
N LEU A 67 3.90 5.67 -23.96
CA LEU A 67 4.50 6.70 -23.11
C LEU A 67 3.82 8.07 -23.30
N ALA A 68 3.54 8.43 -24.55
CA ALA A 68 2.90 9.70 -24.91
C ALA A 68 1.51 9.86 -24.26
N VAL A 69 0.73 8.77 -24.15
CA VAL A 69 -0.56 8.81 -23.46
C VAL A 69 -0.37 8.93 -21.96
N LYS A 70 0.51 8.12 -21.37
CA LYS A 70 0.79 8.17 -19.92
C LYS A 70 1.30 9.53 -19.47
N GLU A 71 2.10 10.21 -20.29
CA GLU A 71 2.64 11.55 -20.01
C GLU A 71 1.56 12.66 -19.95
N LYS A 72 0.37 12.46 -20.55
CA LYS A 72 -0.77 13.38 -20.37
C LYS A 72 -1.23 13.48 -18.91
N TYR A 73 -0.98 12.43 -18.14
CA TYR A 73 -1.33 12.29 -16.73
C TYR A 73 -0.13 12.53 -15.80
N ASP A 74 1.06 12.80 -16.36
CA ASP A 74 2.20 13.29 -15.60
C ASP A 74 1.98 14.77 -15.24
N ARG A 75 2.44 15.18 -14.06
CA ARG A 75 1.88 16.33 -13.34
C ARG A 75 2.02 17.66 -14.08
N LEU A 76 0.93 18.44 -14.05
CA LEU A 76 0.98 19.91 -14.01
C LEU A 76 1.72 20.31 -12.72
N GLY A 77 2.85 21.00 -12.85
CA GLY A 77 3.76 21.26 -11.74
C GLY A 77 3.11 22.00 -10.56
N GLY A 78 3.12 21.38 -9.38
CA GLY A 78 2.71 22.06 -8.15
C GLY A 78 2.32 21.09 -7.03
N LEU A 79 3.23 20.94 -6.05
CA LEU A 79 3.05 20.37 -4.72
C LEU A 79 2.98 18.83 -4.52
N SER A 80 3.66 18.45 -3.43
CA SER A 80 3.77 17.22 -2.61
C SER A 80 4.04 15.84 -3.21
N CYS A 81 3.80 15.63 -4.49
CA CYS A 81 3.87 14.26 -5.00
C CYS A 81 5.28 14.09 -5.64
N ARG A 82 6.06 13.05 -5.31
CA ARG A 82 7.41 12.85 -5.91
C ARG A 82 7.24 12.53 -7.39
N ARG A 83 8.00 13.19 -8.28
CA ARG A 83 7.96 12.98 -9.74
C ARG A 83 7.91 11.46 -10.04
N PRO A 84 7.08 10.94 -10.96
CA PRO A 84 7.46 9.71 -11.62
C PRO A 84 8.88 9.94 -12.16
N ALA A 85 9.78 8.98 -11.96
CA ALA A 85 11.13 9.12 -12.49
C ALA A 85 10.99 9.48 -13.97
N LYS A 86 11.36 10.71 -14.35
CA LYS A 86 11.37 11.13 -15.75
C LYS A 86 12.09 10.03 -16.50
N ALA A 87 11.47 9.50 -17.55
CA ALA A 87 12.19 8.68 -18.51
C ALA A 87 13.46 9.46 -18.89
N GLY A 88 14.63 9.01 -18.41
CA GLY A 88 15.91 9.63 -18.71
C GLY A 88 16.48 10.73 -17.78
N ARG A 89 16.05 10.98 -16.53
CA ARG A 89 16.89 11.77 -15.57
C ARG A 89 17.60 10.94 -14.50
N ARG A 90 18.92 11.14 -14.49
CA ARG A 90 19.93 10.52 -13.63
C ARG A 90 19.89 11.13 -12.24
N LEU A 91 19.19 10.49 -11.30
CA LEU A 91 19.49 10.68 -9.87
C LEU A 91 20.85 10.02 -9.62
N GLN A 92 21.85 10.77 -9.16
CA GLN A 92 23.00 10.17 -8.46
C GLN A 92 22.38 9.59 -7.18
N GLU A 93 22.38 8.29 -6.86
CA GLU A 93 23.38 7.24 -6.99
C GLU A 93 22.72 5.86 -7.20
N THR A 94 23.52 4.91 -7.67
CA THR A 94 23.22 3.51 -8.03
C THR A 94 22.41 3.28 -9.32
N ARG A 95 22.99 2.45 -10.19
CA ARG A 95 22.51 2.06 -11.51
C ARG A 95 21.65 0.80 -11.34
N VAL A 96 20.58 0.71 -12.14
CA VAL A 96 19.69 -0.46 -12.36
C VAL A 96 18.64 -0.67 -11.25
N ALA A 97 17.31 -0.61 -11.43
CA ALA A 97 16.42 -0.44 -12.58
C ALA A 97 15.52 0.79 -12.33
N ARG A 98 15.54 1.75 -13.26
CA ARG A 98 14.95 3.09 -13.07
C ARG A 98 13.55 3.25 -13.68
N GLU A 99 12.83 2.15 -13.84
CA GLU A 99 11.52 2.18 -14.51
C GLU A 99 10.36 1.86 -13.56
N PHE A 100 10.53 2.08 -12.26
CA PHE A 100 9.39 2.14 -11.37
C PHE A 100 8.52 3.35 -11.72
N ARG A 101 7.26 3.10 -12.09
CA ARG A 101 6.27 4.17 -12.27
C ARG A 101 5.39 4.22 -11.03
N CYS A 102 5.58 5.29 -10.25
CA CYS A 102 4.65 5.70 -9.21
C CYS A 102 3.72 6.76 -9.79
N ILE A 103 2.42 6.50 -9.73
CA ILE A 103 1.41 7.47 -10.12
C ILE A 103 0.56 7.78 -8.89
N GLU A 104 0.51 9.06 -8.59
CA GLU A 104 -0.45 9.65 -7.68
C GLU A 104 -1.35 10.50 -8.57
N PHE A 105 -2.62 10.11 -8.71
CA PHE A 105 -3.59 10.86 -9.51
C PHE A 105 -3.97 12.12 -8.74
N CYS A 106 -3.22 13.19 -8.96
CA CYS A 106 -3.51 14.50 -8.37
C CYS A 106 -4.76 15.11 -9.04
N PHE A 107 -5.56 15.85 -8.28
CA PHE A 107 -6.71 16.62 -8.77
C PHE A 107 -7.81 15.80 -9.46
N ASN A 108 -8.01 14.53 -9.09
CA ASN A 108 -9.03 13.65 -9.68
C ASN A 108 -8.95 13.53 -11.22
N ARG A 109 -7.77 13.70 -11.82
CA ARG A 109 -7.58 13.51 -13.26
C ARG A 109 -7.20 12.06 -13.55
N TYR A 110 -8.18 11.26 -13.95
CA TYR A 110 -8.01 9.86 -14.28
C TYR A 110 -8.02 9.62 -15.81
N PRO A 111 -7.38 8.54 -16.31
CA PRO A 111 -7.35 8.15 -17.72
C PRO A 111 -8.66 7.49 -18.17
N ASP A 112 -9.81 8.05 -17.78
CA ASP A 112 -11.14 7.49 -18.13
C ASP A 112 -11.43 7.59 -19.64
N GLU A 113 -10.75 8.50 -20.36
CA GLU A 113 -10.84 8.62 -21.82
C GLU A 113 -10.27 7.37 -22.53
N GLU A 114 -9.13 6.85 -22.07
CA GLU A 114 -8.52 5.65 -22.64
C GLU A 114 -8.99 4.35 -21.96
N ILE A 115 -9.37 4.42 -20.69
CA ILE A 115 -9.75 3.26 -19.87
C ILE A 115 -11.04 3.59 -19.13
N PRO A 116 -12.21 3.23 -19.70
CA PRO A 116 -13.48 3.45 -19.04
C PRO A 116 -13.50 2.88 -17.61
N ASP A 117 -14.10 3.62 -16.69
CA ASP A 117 -14.20 3.32 -15.25
C ASP A 117 -12.86 3.27 -14.48
N PHE A 118 -11.75 3.75 -15.05
CA PHE A 118 -10.46 3.76 -14.34
C PHE A 118 -10.58 4.49 -13.01
N GLY A 119 -11.06 5.74 -13.02
CA GLY A 119 -11.17 6.57 -11.83
C GLY A 119 -12.07 5.93 -10.78
N ALA A 120 -13.24 5.42 -11.21
CA ALA A 120 -14.17 4.72 -10.34
C ALA A 120 -13.53 3.48 -9.69
N SER A 121 -12.80 2.66 -10.45
CA SER A 121 -12.15 1.45 -9.92
C SER A 121 -11.09 1.77 -8.85
N VAL A 122 -10.29 2.82 -9.05
CA VAL A 122 -9.26 3.26 -8.10
C VAL A 122 -9.89 3.90 -6.86
N VAL A 123 -10.89 4.76 -7.04
CA VAL A 123 -11.57 5.43 -5.93
C VAL A 123 -12.32 4.43 -5.05
N HIS A 124 -12.96 3.43 -5.63
CA HIS A 124 -13.66 2.40 -4.85
C HIS A 124 -12.69 1.59 -3.97
N VAL A 125 -11.52 1.21 -4.48
CA VAL A 125 -10.53 0.46 -3.66
C VAL A 125 -9.87 1.34 -2.62
N MET A 126 -9.57 2.59 -2.97
CA MET A 126 -9.08 3.58 -2.02
C MET A 126 -10.06 3.77 -0.87
N THR A 127 -11.36 3.86 -1.17
CA THR A 127 -12.42 4.04 -0.16
C THR A 127 -12.49 2.83 0.77
N ALA A 128 -12.48 1.62 0.21
CA ALA A 128 -12.52 0.38 1.00
C ALA A 128 -11.29 0.22 1.92
N LEU A 129 -10.09 0.58 1.43
CA LEU A 129 -8.87 0.60 2.23
C LEU A 129 -8.90 1.70 3.30
N ASP A 130 -9.44 2.87 2.98
CA ASP A 130 -9.57 3.98 3.91
C ASP A 130 -10.55 3.66 5.06
N GLU A 131 -11.64 2.93 4.79
CA GLU A 131 -12.51 2.37 5.83
C GLU A 131 -11.84 1.24 6.63
N LEU A 132 -11.04 0.40 5.98
CA LEU A 132 -10.25 -0.63 6.66
C LEU A 132 -9.25 0.01 7.63
N SER A 133 -8.64 1.14 7.22
CA SER A 133 -7.71 1.91 8.06
C SER A 133 -8.39 2.44 9.33
N ASP A 134 -9.63 2.92 9.26
CA ASP A 134 -10.37 3.40 10.44
C ASP A 134 -10.58 2.27 11.46
N LYS A 135 -10.95 1.08 10.97
CA LYS A 135 -11.13 -0.12 11.82
C LYS A 135 -9.82 -0.50 12.50
N HIS A 136 -8.69 -0.42 11.79
CA HIS A 136 -7.37 -0.77 12.31
C HIS A 136 -6.81 0.29 13.27
N ILE A 137 -7.06 1.57 13.04
CA ILE A 137 -6.72 2.66 13.97
C ILE A 137 -7.49 2.48 15.29
N LEU A 138 -8.78 2.17 15.20
CA LEU A 138 -9.60 1.88 16.38
C LEU A 138 -9.10 0.64 17.13
N ALA A 139 -8.74 -0.42 16.41
CA ALA A 139 -8.18 -1.63 17.00
C ALA A 139 -6.83 -1.36 17.68
N LEU A 140 -5.91 -0.66 17.01
CA LEU A 140 -4.62 -0.23 17.57
C LEU A 140 -4.81 0.58 18.85
N GLN A 141 -5.76 1.51 18.88
CA GLN A 141 -6.09 2.27 20.07
C GLN A 141 -6.51 1.35 21.23
N SER A 142 -7.39 0.39 20.96
CA SER A 142 -7.81 -0.60 21.95
C SER A 142 -6.64 -1.47 22.43
N GLY A 143 -5.79 -1.93 21.52
CA GLY A 143 -4.61 -2.74 21.83
C GLY A 143 -3.55 -2.01 22.64
N LEU A 144 -3.41 -0.70 22.47
CA LEU A 144 -2.49 0.15 23.23
C LEU A 144 -3.09 0.58 24.58
N GLY A 145 -4.37 0.33 24.83
CA GLY A 145 -5.06 0.81 26.04
C GLY A 145 -5.18 2.33 26.09
N VAL A 146 -5.19 3.01 24.93
CA VAL A 146 -5.29 4.47 24.86
C VAL A 146 -6.75 4.90 24.90
N GLU A 147 -7.09 5.77 25.84
CA GLU A 147 -8.46 6.23 26.07
C GLU A 147 -8.85 7.46 25.22
N ASN A 148 -10.07 7.95 25.43
CA ASN A 148 -10.57 9.24 24.92
C ASN A 148 -10.59 9.39 23.39
N ASN A 149 -10.60 8.28 22.65
CA ASN A 149 -10.55 8.27 21.19
C ASN A 149 -9.33 9.04 20.65
N PHE A 150 -8.21 9.03 21.36
CA PHE A 150 -7.03 9.81 21.00
C PHE A 150 -6.54 9.52 19.57
N LEU A 151 -6.32 8.25 19.21
CA LEU A 151 -5.83 7.91 17.87
C LEU A 151 -6.87 8.21 16.80
N VAL A 152 -8.14 7.93 17.06
CA VAL A 152 -9.22 8.26 16.12
C VAL A 152 -9.30 9.77 15.87
N LYS A 153 -9.21 10.59 16.93
CA LYS A 153 -9.20 12.05 16.84
C LYS A 153 -7.96 12.56 16.10
N ALA A 154 -6.79 11.99 16.37
CA ALA A 154 -5.55 12.34 15.68
C ALA A 154 -5.61 12.10 14.16
N HIS A 155 -6.45 11.17 13.71
CA HIS A 155 -6.65 10.84 12.30
C HIS A 155 -7.95 11.38 11.71
N SER A 156 -8.72 12.20 12.46
CA SER A 156 -10.01 12.74 12.02
C SER A 156 -9.91 13.56 10.73
N ARG A 157 -8.75 14.15 10.45
CA ARG A 157 -8.48 14.98 9.27
C ARG A 157 -7.91 14.24 8.07
N LYS A 158 -7.70 12.91 8.12
CA LYS A 158 -7.05 12.17 7.01
C LYS A 158 -7.78 12.24 5.66
N ARG A 159 -9.00 12.81 5.61
CA ARG A 159 -9.76 13.04 4.38
C ARG A 159 -9.81 14.52 3.97
N GLU A 160 -9.22 15.42 4.75
CA GLU A 160 -9.17 16.85 4.45
C GLU A 160 -8.00 17.15 3.49
N PRO A 161 -8.25 17.70 2.29
CA PRO A 161 -7.22 17.93 1.26
C PRO A 161 -6.06 18.83 1.69
N THR A 162 -6.30 19.72 2.66
CA THR A 162 -5.32 20.70 3.16
C THR A 162 -4.56 20.22 4.40
N SER A 163 -4.72 18.96 4.80
CA SER A 163 -4.09 18.36 5.98
C SER A 163 -3.19 17.15 5.61
N ASN A 164 -2.85 16.32 6.60
CA ASN A 164 -2.19 15.02 6.44
C ASN A 164 -3.15 14.00 5.82
N HIS A 165 -3.54 14.22 4.57
CA HIS A 165 -4.50 13.38 3.86
C HIS A 165 -3.95 11.98 3.54
N THR A 166 -4.85 11.00 3.50
CA THR A 166 -4.58 9.66 2.95
C THR A 166 -4.17 9.80 1.50
N LEU A 167 -3.04 9.17 1.16
CA LEU A 167 -2.51 9.13 -0.20
C LEU A 167 -2.60 7.70 -0.73
N MET A 168 -2.96 7.56 -2.02
CA MET A 168 -2.87 6.30 -2.74
C MET A 168 -1.74 6.38 -3.78
N ARG A 169 -0.88 5.37 -3.79
CA ARG A 169 0.18 5.20 -4.78
C ARG A 169 -0.08 3.96 -5.61
N ILE A 170 -0.09 4.12 -6.93
CA ILE A 170 -0.16 3.00 -7.87
C ILE A 170 1.23 2.76 -8.42
N LEU A 171 1.70 1.53 -8.24
CA LEU A 171 3.09 1.14 -8.38
C LEU A 171 3.23 0.07 -9.45
N TYR A 172 4.05 0.32 -10.46
CA TYR A 172 4.37 -0.66 -11.49
C TYR A 172 5.87 -0.87 -11.62
N TYR A 173 6.28 -2.13 -11.50
CA TYR A 173 7.64 -2.59 -11.67
C TYR A 173 7.71 -3.41 -12.96
N PRO A 174 8.22 -2.86 -14.07
CA PRO A 174 8.32 -3.59 -15.32
C PRO A 174 9.25 -4.81 -15.19
N PRO A 175 9.05 -5.84 -16.02
CA PRO A 175 9.98 -6.95 -16.12
C PRO A 175 11.40 -6.45 -16.38
N VAL A 176 12.34 -6.91 -15.55
CA VAL A 176 13.76 -6.56 -15.71
C VAL A 176 14.42 -7.62 -16.61
N PRO A 177 15.28 -7.24 -17.57
CA PRO A 177 16.02 -8.21 -18.39
C PRO A 177 16.81 -9.23 -17.55
N SER A 178 16.95 -10.45 -18.07
CA SER A 178 17.62 -11.57 -17.39
C SER A 178 19.09 -11.29 -17.03
N HIS A 179 19.76 -10.36 -17.71
CA HIS A 179 21.17 -10.00 -17.48
C HIS A 179 21.35 -8.81 -16.51
N ARG A 180 20.50 -8.69 -15.48
CA ARG A 180 20.63 -7.55 -14.56
C ARG A 180 21.85 -7.69 -13.64
N PRO A 181 22.61 -6.61 -13.40
CA PRO A 181 23.62 -6.58 -12.35
C PRO A 181 23.01 -6.94 -10.98
N GLU A 182 23.80 -7.65 -10.18
CA GLU A 182 23.48 -7.90 -8.79
C GLU A 182 23.23 -6.58 -8.03
N GLY A 183 22.25 -6.57 -7.12
CA GLY A 183 21.85 -5.34 -6.42
C GLY A 183 20.89 -4.42 -7.19
N THR A 184 20.35 -4.87 -8.32
CA THR A 184 19.25 -4.17 -9.01
C THR A 184 18.01 -4.10 -8.12
N MET A 185 17.64 -2.90 -7.68
CA MET A 185 16.47 -2.66 -6.83
C MET A 185 15.32 -2.05 -7.64
N GLY A 186 14.09 -2.48 -7.35
CA GLY A 186 12.89 -1.83 -7.86
C GLY A 186 12.58 -0.54 -7.09
N CYS A 187 12.42 -0.68 -5.77
CA CYS A 187 12.32 0.43 -4.82
C CYS A 187 13.43 0.28 -3.77
N GLY A 188 14.12 1.38 -3.43
CA GLY A 188 15.16 1.37 -2.42
C GLY A 188 14.61 1.21 -1.01
N ALA A 189 15.45 0.74 -0.08
CA ALA A 189 15.10 0.62 1.33
C ALA A 189 14.65 1.98 1.90
N HIS A 190 13.48 1.98 2.55
CA HIS A 190 12.94 3.15 3.24
C HIS A 190 11.95 2.72 4.34
N THR A 191 11.55 3.69 5.16
CA THR A 191 10.38 3.58 6.03
C THR A 191 9.32 4.55 5.52
N ASP A 192 8.06 4.16 5.63
CA ASP A 192 6.96 5.03 5.24
C ASP A 192 6.82 6.24 6.17
N TYR A 193 6.29 7.33 5.60
CA TYR A 193 5.81 8.46 6.38
C TYR A 193 4.33 8.23 6.71
N GLY A 194 3.92 8.57 7.93
CA GLY A 194 2.55 8.42 8.40
C GLY A 194 2.40 7.32 9.44
N THR A 195 1.16 6.87 9.65
CA THR A 195 0.81 5.94 10.74
C THR A 195 0.63 4.50 10.26
N ILE A 196 -0.09 4.30 9.15
CA ILE A 196 -0.40 2.97 8.59
C ILE A 196 -0.33 3.05 7.07
N THR A 197 0.33 2.06 6.47
CA THR A 197 0.24 1.77 5.03
C THR A 197 -0.57 0.49 4.87
N LEU A 198 -1.53 0.49 3.95
CA LEU A 198 -2.23 -0.71 3.51
C LEU A 198 -1.81 -1.00 2.08
N LEU A 199 -1.19 -2.15 1.86
CA LEU A 199 -0.61 -2.52 0.58
C LEU A 199 -1.35 -3.71 -0.04
N LEU A 200 -1.81 -3.50 -1.27
CA LEU A 200 -2.25 -4.55 -2.18
C LEU A 200 -1.09 -4.89 -3.12
N GLN A 201 -0.82 -6.18 -3.31
CA GLN A 201 0.23 -6.67 -4.21
C GLN A 201 -0.32 -7.71 -5.18
N ASP A 202 0.35 -7.86 -6.31
CA ASP A 202 0.09 -8.96 -7.24
C ASP A 202 0.77 -10.26 -6.77
N GLY A 203 0.65 -11.32 -7.58
CA GLY A 203 1.25 -12.62 -7.29
C GLY A 203 2.76 -12.73 -7.57
N LEU A 204 3.45 -11.67 -8.00
CA LEU A 204 4.86 -11.75 -8.43
C LEU A 204 5.86 -11.60 -7.27
N GLY A 205 5.47 -10.87 -6.21
CA GLY A 205 6.31 -10.63 -5.04
C GLY A 205 7.37 -9.55 -5.25
N GLY A 206 8.49 -9.67 -4.52
CA GLY A 206 9.60 -8.70 -4.56
C GLY A 206 9.61 -7.69 -3.42
N LEU A 207 8.59 -7.70 -2.54
CA LEU A 207 8.65 -6.98 -1.28
C LEU A 207 9.55 -7.72 -0.28
N GLU A 208 10.44 -6.97 0.36
CA GLU A 208 11.27 -7.45 1.46
C GLU A 208 11.18 -6.48 2.64
N VAL A 209 11.27 -7.01 3.85
CA VAL A 209 11.31 -6.20 5.08
C VAL A 209 12.58 -6.46 5.84
N LYS A 210 13.12 -5.40 6.44
CA LYS A 210 14.30 -5.49 7.28
C LYS A 210 13.88 -5.74 8.72
N THR A 211 14.23 -6.91 9.23
CA THR A 211 13.98 -7.30 10.62
C THR A 211 14.86 -6.52 11.60
N ARG A 212 14.55 -6.59 12.91
CA ARG A 212 15.36 -5.98 13.97
C ARG A 212 16.79 -6.51 14.06
N SER A 213 17.06 -7.73 13.59
CA SER A 213 18.44 -8.26 13.50
C SER A 213 19.24 -7.66 12.34
N GLY A 214 18.58 -6.90 11.47
CA GLY A 214 19.17 -6.32 10.26
C GLY A 214 19.05 -7.20 9.02
N ALA A 215 18.52 -8.43 9.15
CA ALA A 215 18.29 -9.32 8.03
C ALA A 215 17.09 -8.88 7.18
N TRP A 216 17.23 -8.97 5.87
CA TRP A 216 16.14 -8.80 4.91
C TRP A 216 15.40 -10.13 4.74
N VAL A 217 14.07 -10.08 4.82
CA VAL A 217 13.22 -11.25 4.67
C VAL A 217 12.15 -10.98 3.62
N PRO A 218 11.91 -11.91 2.67
CA PRO A 218 10.87 -11.75 1.68
C PRO A 218 9.50 -11.76 2.35
N VAL A 219 8.58 -10.96 1.82
CA VAL A 219 7.16 -10.95 2.15
C VAL A 219 6.43 -11.58 0.96
N PRO A 220 6.15 -12.90 0.97
CA PRO A 220 5.53 -13.54 -0.17
C PRO A 220 4.12 -12.97 -0.42
N PRO A 221 3.69 -12.89 -1.69
CA PRO A 221 2.30 -12.65 -2.01
C PRO A 221 1.39 -13.68 -1.33
N LEU A 222 0.25 -13.18 -0.83
CA LEU A 222 -0.82 -14.00 -0.32
C LEU A 222 -2.13 -13.51 -0.92
N GLU A 223 -2.80 -14.39 -1.65
CA GLU A 223 -4.09 -14.12 -2.27
C GLU A 223 -5.13 -13.73 -1.21
N GLY A 224 -5.93 -12.70 -1.51
CA GLY A 224 -6.94 -12.18 -0.58
C GLY A 224 -6.38 -11.53 0.70
N ALA A 225 -5.09 -11.18 0.73
CA ALA A 225 -4.49 -10.46 1.85
C ALA A 225 -4.17 -9.00 1.52
N VAL A 226 -4.35 -8.15 2.53
CA VAL A 226 -3.79 -6.79 2.58
C VAL A 226 -2.61 -6.82 3.53
N LEU A 227 -1.50 -6.20 3.16
CA LEU A 227 -0.35 -6.01 4.04
C LEU A 227 -0.46 -4.69 4.82
#